data_AF-A0A928FDB0-F1
#
_entry.id   AF-A0A928FDB0-F1
#
_cell.length_a   1.000
_cell.length_b   1.000
_cell.length_c   1.000
_cell.angle_alpha   90.00
_cell.angle_beta   90.00
_cell.angle_gamma   90.00
#
_symmetry.space_group_name_H-M   'P 1'
#
loop_
_entity.id
_entity.type
_entity.pdbx_description
1 polymer ?
#
loop_
_entity_poly.entity_id
_entity_poly.type
_entity_poly.pdbx_seq_one_letter_code
_entity_poly.pdbx_strand_id
1 'polypeptide(L)'
;MKKDLLKICLMCIIVVFVCSSCSWLYTQKYACDVEQVKSVEIVTLHKFIKEEHRYGYTVIEQVSDYSTFVNNLNKVEQSIIGSPPPVLNENDIVIKIDYLNGDYDLIHQDAQCFCRSGQIEGGHYFFDDVQFNALISDYLAE
;
A
#
# COMPACT_ATOMS: atom_id res chain seq x y z
N MET A 1 -43.25 -5.17 -35.14
CA MET A 1 -43.22 -3.85 -34.46
C MET A 1 -43.11 -3.92 -32.94
N LYS A 2 -44.07 -4.46 -32.16
CA LYS A 2 -43.93 -4.51 -30.69
C LYS A 2 -42.83 -5.47 -30.18
N LYS A 3 -42.59 -6.58 -30.88
CA LYS A 3 -41.56 -7.58 -30.50
C LYS A 3 -40.13 -7.12 -30.79
N ASP A 4 -39.95 -6.25 -31.78
CA ASP A 4 -38.64 -5.76 -32.21
C ASP A 4 -38.14 -4.65 -31.27
N LEU A 5 -39.05 -3.79 -30.82
CA LEU A 5 -38.76 -2.75 -29.82
C LEU A 5 -38.36 -3.35 -28.46
N LEU A 6 -39.00 -4.45 -28.06
CA LEU A 6 -38.71 -5.17 -26.82
C LEU A 6 -37.30 -5.81 -26.85
N LYS A 7 -36.91 -6.37 -28.01
CA LYS A 7 -35.57 -6.96 -28.20
C LYS A 7 -34.47 -5.91 -28.18
N ILE A 8 -34.70 -4.74 -28.78
CA ILE A 8 -33.75 -3.61 -28.77
C ILE A 8 -33.59 -3.07 -27.34
N CYS A 9 -34.68 -2.89 -26.59
CA CYS A 9 -34.60 -2.45 -25.19
C CYS A 9 -33.85 -3.46 -24.30
N LEU A 10 -34.10 -4.75 -24.46
CA LEU A 10 -33.42 -5.79 -23.67
C LEU A 10 -31.91 -5.81 -23.95
N MET A 11 -31.51 -5.60 -25.21
CA MET A 11 -30.10 -5.58 -25.59
C MET A 11 -29.36 -4.34 -25.05
N CYS A 12 -30.02 -3.17 -25.02
CA CYS A 12 -29.46 -1.96 -24.42
C CYS A 12 -29.26 -2.11 -22.90
N ILE A 13 -30.19 -2.76 -22.19
CA ILE A 13 -30.07 -2.99 -20.74
C ILE A 13 -28.91 -3.92 -20.43
N ILE A 14 -28.71 -4.99 -21.22
CA ILE A 14 -27.59 -5.92 -21.05
C ILE A 14 -26.25 -5.21 -21.29
N VAL A 15 -26.13 -4.39 -22.34
CA VAL A 15 -24.89 -3.65 -22.64
C VAL A 15 -24.54 -2.64 -21.52
N VAL A 16 -25.53 -1.95 -20.95
CA VAL A 16 -25.31 -1.04 -19.81
C VAL A 16 -24.88 -1.80 -18.55
N PHE A 17 -25.44 -3.00 -18.31
CA PHE A 17 -25.04 -3.84 -17.17
C PHE A 17 -23.62 -4.42 -17.30
N VAL A 18 -23.15 -4.73 -18.51
CA VAL A 18 -21.79 -5.29 -18.71
C VAL A 18 -20.70 -4.21 -18.65
N CYS A 19 -21.02 -2.95 -18.92
CA CYS A 19 -20.03 -1.85 -18.95
C CYS A 19 -19.88 -1.06 -17.63
N SER A 20 -20.65 -1.36 -16.58
CA SER A 20 -20.73 -0.49 -15.40
C SER A 20 -19.68 -0.72 -14.31
N SER A 21 -18.81 -1.74 -14.38
CA SER A 21 -17.91 -2.04 -13.24
C SER A 21 -16.61 -2.72 -13.63
N CYS A 22 -15.95 -2.24 -14.68
CA CYS A 22 -14.53 -2.53 -14.88
C CYS A 22 -13.75 -1.22 -14.66
N SER A 23 -13.75 -0.73 -13.41
CA SER A 23 -12.66 0.15 -12.97
C SER A 23 -11.40 -0.69 -13.05
N TRP A 24 -10.57 -0.44 -14.06
CA TRP A 24 -9.34 -1.17 -14.31
C TRP A 24 -8.34 -0.82 -13.20
N LEU A 25 -8.51 -1.44 -12.04
CA LEU A 25 -7.52 -1.43 -10.97
C LEU A 25 -6.33 -2.22 -11.49
N TYR A 26 -5.26 -1.50 -11.80
CA TYR A 26 -4.02 -2.12 -12.21
C TYR A 26 -3.33 -2.68 -10.97
N THR A 27 -3.50 -3.98 -10.75
CA THR A 27 -2.80 -4.69 -9.68
C THR A 27 -1.37 -4.95 -10.09
N GLN A 28 -0.42 -4.59 -9.23
CA GLN A 28 0.99 -4.93 -9.34
C GLN A 28 1.50 -5.50 -8.01
N LYS A 29 2.73 -6.00 -7.98
CA LYS A 29 3.38 -6.43 -6.73
C LYS A 29 4.28 -5.33 -6.19
N TYR A 30 4.39 -5.21 -4.87
CA TYR A 30 5.45 -4.41 -4.27
C TYR A 30 6.79 -5.08 -4.57
N ALA A 31 7.77 -4.29 -5.02
CA ALA A 31 9.03 -4.80 -5.53
C ALA A 31 10.18 -4.19 -4.72
N CYS A 32 10.32 -4.66 -3.48
CA CYS A 32 11.46 -4.34 -2.64
C CYS A 32 12.57 -5.38 -2.83
N ASP A 33 13.77 -4.92 -3.17
CA ASP A 33 14.95 -5.77 -3.26
C ASP A 33 15.48 -6.09 -1.85
N VAL A 34 15.34 -7.35 -1.44
CA VAL A 34 15.74 -7.83 -0.10
C VAL A 34 17.23 -7.61 0.15
N GLU A 35 18.08 -7.68 -0.89
CA GLU A 35 19.53 -7.51 -0.73
C GLU A 35 19.92 -6.07 -0.35
N GLN A 36 19.04 -5.10 -0.62
CA GLN A 36 19.23 -3.71 -0.26
C GLN A 36 18.66 -3.36 1.13
N VAL A 37 17.91 -4.27 1.75
CA VAL A 37 17.27 -4.06 3.05
C VAL A 37 18.29 -4.22 4.17
N LYS A 38 18.33 -3.23 5.06
CA LYS A 38 19.15 -3.23 6.27
C LYS A 38 18.37 -3.74 7.49
N SER A 39 17.13 -3.27 7.65
CA SER A 39 16.26 -3.63 8.78
C SER A 39 14.81 -3.39 8.43
N VAL A 40 13.92 -4.11 9.13
CA VAL A 40 12.48 -3.88 9.07
C VAL A 40 11.94 -3.75 10.49
N GLU A 41 11.18 -2.68 10.72
CA GLU A 41 10.53 -2.34 11.99
C GLU A 41 9.03 -2.18 11.75
N ILE A 42 8.20 -2.54 12.73
CA ILE A 42 6.81 -2.09 12.79
C ILE A 42 6.78 -0.92 13.77
N VAL A 43 6.26 0.22 13.34
CA VAL A 43 6.34 1.47 14.10
C VAL A 43 4.99 2.16 14.16
N THR A 44 4.74 2.86 15.26
CA THR A 44 3.65 3.85 15.34
C THR A 44 4.21 5.22 14.97
N LEU A 45 3.59 5.88 14.00
CA LEU A 45 3.99 7.22 13.59
C LEU A 45 3.55 8.28 14.59
N HIS A 46 4.42 9.27 14.77
CA HIS A 46 4.12 10.54 15.44
C HIS A 46 3.97 11.64 14.39
N LYS A 47 3.74 12.87 14.86
CA LYS A 47 3.67 14.05 14.02
C LYS A 47 4.87 14.19 13.07
N PHE A 48 4.58 14.59 11.84
CA PHE A 48 5.60 14.97 10.86
C PHE A 48 6.41 16.19 11.32
N ILE A 49 7.73 16.08 11.29
CA ILE A 49 8.69 17.12 11.69
C ILE A 49 9.18 17.82 10.43
N LYS A 50 8.63 19.01 10.16
CA LYS A 50 8.83 19.72 8.89
C LYS A 50 10.27 20.17 8.67
N GLU A 51 10.97 20.55 9.73
CA GLU A 51 12.35 21.02 9.68
C GLU A 51 13.32 19.91 9.26
N GLU A 52 13.04 18.69 9.75
CA GLU A 52 13.87 17.51 9.53
C GLU A 52 13.40 16.66 8.35
N HIS A 53 12.26 17.02 7.74
CA HIS A 53 11.64 16.28 6.64
C HIS A 53 11.51 14.78 6.97
N ARG A 54 10.95 14.46 8.14
CA ARG A 54 10.74 13.07 8.59
C ARG A 54 9.55 12.94 9.55
N TYR A 55 9.02 11.72 9.66
CA TYR A 55 8.09 11.37 10.73
C TYR A 55 8.86 11.04 12.00
N GLY A 56 8.39 11.54 13.15
CA GLY A 56 8.73 10.89 14.42
C GLY A 56 8.06 9.52 14.48
N TYR A 57 8.62 8.56 15.22
CA TYR A 57 7.99 7.26 15.40
C TYR A 57 8.44 6.57 16.69
N THR A 58 7.68 5.57 17.13
CA THR A 58 8.05 4.61 18.18
C THR A 58 8.06 3.21 17.57
N VAL A 59 9.11 2.44 17.83
CA VAL A 59 9.19 1.04 17.40
C VAL A 59 8.27 0.20 18.29
N ILE A 60 7.33 -0.52 17.66
CA ILE A 60 6.51 -1.54 18.30
C ILE A 60 7.29 -2.85 18.31
N GLU A 61 7.79 -3.27 17.15
CA GLU A 61 8.47 -4.56 16.98
C GLU A 61 9.61 -4.46 15.96
N GLN A 62 10.73 -5.13 16.26
CA GLN A 62 11.83 -5.31 15.32
C GLN A 62 11.69 -6.67 14.63
N VAL A 63 11.45 -6.67 13.31
CA VAL A 63 11.31 -7.91 12.55
C VAL A 63 12.67 -8.59 12.40
N SER A 64 12.89 -9.65 13.19
CA SER A 64 14.18 -10.36 13.25
C SER A 64 14.52 -11.08 11.94
N ASP A 65 13.55 -11.76 11.32
CA ASP A 65 13.69 -12.38 9.99
C ASP A 65 13.10 -11.47 8.90
N TYR A 66 13.74 -10.31 8.71
CA TYR A 66 13.28 -9.32 7.74
C TYR A 66 13.28 -9.86 6.30
N SER A 67 14.18 -10.80 5.98
CA SER A 67 14.27 -11.39 4.63
C SER A 67 13.01 -12.17 4.29
N THR A 68 12.53 -13.03 5.20
CA THR A 68 11.26 -13.75 5.00
C THR A 68 10.09 -12.78 4.97
N PHE A 69 10.08 -11.78 5.85
CA PHE A 69 9.04 -10.77 5.90
C PHE A 69 8.91 -9.98 4.58
N VAL A 70 10.00 -9.41 4.06
CA VAL A 70 10.00 -8.63 2.81
C VAL A 70 9.60 -9.51 1.63
N ASN A 71 10.05 -10.76 1.59
CA ASN A 71 9.62 -11.72 0.56
C ASN A 71 8.11 -12.00 0.61
N ASN A 72 7.50 -11.99 1.79
CA ASN A 72 6.05 -12.13 1.93
C ASN A 72 5.31 -10.83 1.60
N LEU A 73 5.84 -9.67 2.00
CA LEU A 73 5.32 -8.36 1.61
C LEU A 73 5.28 -8.18 0.09
N ASN A 74 6.34 -8.59 -0.62
CA ASN A 74 6.40 -8.56 -2.09
C ASN A 74 5.35 -9.46 -2.78
N LYS A 75 4.69 -10.36 -2.04
CA LYS A 75 3.59 -11.19 -2.55
C LYS A 75 2.23 -10.54 -2.34
N VAL A 76 2.12 -9.57 -1.43
CA VAL A 76 0.88 -8.84 -1.17
C VAL A 76 0.52 -8.02 -2.41
N GLU A 77 -0.73 -8.15 -2.84
CA GLU A 77 -1.23 -7.40 -3.99
C GLU A 77 -1.30 -5.90 -3.66
N GLN A 78 -0.88 -5.06 -4.61
CA GLN A 78 -1.04 -3.60 -4.51
C GLN A 78 -1.73 -3.04 -5.74
N SER A 79 -2.51 -1.99 -5.55
CA SER A 79 -3.29 -1.33 -6.60
C SER A 79 -2.93 0.15 -6.71
N ILE A 80 -2.91 0.68 -7.93
CA ILE A 80 -2.56 2.08 -8.21
C ILE A 80 -3.75 3.02 -7.97
N ILE A 81 -3.49 4.16 -7.34
CA ILE A 81 -4.45 5.25 -7.09
C ILE A 81 -4.20 6.41 -8.07
N GLY A 82 -5.27 6.84 -8.74
CA GLY A 82 -5.22 7.84 -9.80
C GLY A 82 -4.96 9.30 -9.40
N SER A 83 -5.06 9.72 -8.12
CA SER A 83 -4.63 11.01 -7.51
C SER A 83 -5.48 11.41 -6.29
N PRO A 84 -4.99 12.30 -5.40
CA PRO A 84 -3.59 12.53 -4.98
C PRO A 84 -3.06 11.34 -4.16
N PRO A 85 -1.73 11.24 -3.88
CA PRO A 85 -1.23 10.13 -3.09
C PRO A 85 -1.82 10.20 -1.67
N PRO A 86 -2.28 9.08 -1.12
CA PRO A 86 -2.71 8.99 0.25
C PRO A 86 -1.57 9.39 1.20
N VAL A 87 -1.94 9.98 2.33
CA VAL A 87 -1.00 10.58 3.29
C VAL A 87 -1.04 9.77 4.59
N LEU A 88 0.13 9.48 5.14
CA LEU A 88 0.28 8.86 6.45
C LEU A 88 -0.10 9.85 7.56
N ASN A 89 -0.82 9.36 8.56
CA ASN A 89 -1.34 10.13 9.67
C ASN A 89 -0.61 9.80 10.99
N GLU A 90 -0.78 10.68 11.96
CA GLU A 90 -0.31 10.45 13.32
C GLU A 90 -1.04 9.26 13.94
N ASN A 91 -0.29 8.39 14.62
CA ASN A 91 -0.69 7.11 15.20
C ASN A 91 -0.93 5.97 14.21
N ASP A 92 -0.66 6.14 12.91
CA ASP A 92 -0.68 5.03 11.97
C ASP A 92 0.39 3.99 12.37
N ILE A 93 0.02 2.71 12.33
CA ILE A 93 0.94 1.60 12.52
C ILE A 93 1.44 1.18 11.14
N VAL A 94 2.73 1.38 10.88
CA VAL A 94 3.32 1.16 9.56
C VAL A 94 4.51 0.23 9.63
N ILE A 95 4.78 -0.43 8.51
CA ILE A 95 6.03 -1.13 8.27
C ILE A 95 7.05 -0.06 7.86
N LYS A 96 8.17 0.01 8.57
CA LYS A 96 9.34 0.80 8.21
C LYS A 96 10.44 -0.12 7.68
N ILE A 97 10.89 0.12 6.44
CA ILE A 97 11.98 -0.62 5.81
C ILE A 97 13.17 0.33 5.64
N ASP A 98 14.27 0.09 6.36
CA ASP A 98 15.51 0.83 6.15
C ASP A 98 16.38 0.12 5.12
N TYR A 99 16.98 0.89 4.22
CA TYR A 99 17.88 0.41 3.20
C TYR A 99 19.35 0.67 3.57
N LEU A 100 20.26 -0.10 2.97
CA LEU A 100 21.70 -0.01 3.18
C LEU A 100 22.29 1.37 2.80
N ASN A 101 21.65 2.06 1.86
CA ASN A 101 22.04 3.40 1.41
C ASN A 101 21.57 4.54 2.34
N GLY A 102 20.82 4.22 3.42
CA GLY A 102 20.28 5.19 4.37
C GLY A 102 18.89 5.72 4.03
N ASP A 103 18.32 5.33 2.89
CA ASP A 103 16.92 5.59 2.55
C ASP A 103 15.99 4.70 3.38
N TYR A 104 14.71 5.06 3.45
CA TYR A 104 13.71 4.20 4.09
C TYR A 104 12.32 4.35 3.47
N ASP A 105 11.49 3.32 3.63
CA ASP A 105 10.07 3.32 3.29
C ASP A 105 9.22 3.29 4.54
N LEU A 106 8.08 3.97 4.51
CA LEU A 106 6.99 3.79 5.46
C LEU A 106 5.78 3.30 4.69
N ILE A 107 5.24 2.17 5.12
CA ILE A 107 4.22 1.42 4.40
C ILE A 107 3.04 1.14 5.34
N HIS A 108 1.91 1.75 5.03
CA HIS A 108 0.60 1.41 5.54
C HIS A 108 -0.20 0.67 4.45
N GLN A 109 -1.31 0.04 4.83
CA GLN A 109 -2.17 -0.64 3.88
C GLN A 109 -2.73 0.31 2.81
N ASP A 110 -3.05 1.55 3.18
CA ASP A 110 -3.70 2.52 2.31
C ASP A 110 -2.79 3.68 1.88
N ALA A 111 -1.56 3.73 2.38
CA ALA A 111 -0.65 4.85 2.18
C ALA A 111 0.82 4.40 2.22
N GLN A 112 1.66 5.03 1.40
CA GLN A 112 3.08 4.75 1.35
C GLN A 112 3.87 6.05 1.27
N CYS A 113 5.07 6.06 1.84
CA CYS A 113 5.97 7.19 1.83
C CYS A 113 7.39 6.71 1.59
N PHE A 114 8.01 7.20 0.52
CA PHE A 114 9.38 6.90 0.13
C PHE A 114 10.28 8.03 0.58
N CYS A 115 11.25 7.72 1.44
CA CYS A 115 12.20 8.70 1.95
C CYS A 115 13.53 8.43 1.25
N ARG A 116 13.89 9.29 0.29
CA ARG A 116 15.04 9.10 -0.61
C ARG A 116 15.92 10.33 -0.57
N SER A 117 17.20 10.17 -0.22
CA SER A 117 18.19 11.26 -0.22
C SER A 117 17.73 12.54 0.51
N GLY A 118 16.98 12.37 1.62
CA GLY A 118 16.43 13.49 2.42
C GLY A 118 15.16 14.13 1.85
N GLN A 119 14.58 13.58 0.79
CA GLN A 119 13.27 13.97 0.26
C GLN A 119 12.22 12.93 0.63
N ILE A 120 10.97 13.39 0.75
CA ILE A 120 9.82 12.54 1.05
C ILE A 120 8.81 12.63 -0.08
N GLU A 121 8.44 11.47 -0.63
CA GLU A 121 7.48 11.33 -1.71
C GLU A 121 6.36 10.36 -1.30
N GLY A 122 5.11 10.74 -1.56
CA GLY A 122 3.95 9.88 -1.32
C GLY A 122 3.79 8.85 -2.44
N GLY A 123 3.56 7.59 -2.08
CA GLY A 123 3.22 6.53 -3.02
C GLY A 123 1.76 6.60 -3.45
N HIS A 124 1.50 6.19 -4.68
CA HIS A 124 0.16 6.13 -5.26
C HIS A 124 -0.42 4.72 -5.21
N TYR A 125 -0.23 4.03 -4.08
CA TYR A 125 -0.54 2.60 -3.97
C TYR A 125 -1.24 2.28 -2.65
N PHE A 126 -2.16 1.33 -2.71
CA PHE A 126 -2.69 0.65 -1.52
C PHE A 126 -2.50 -0.86 -1.68
N PHE A 127 -2.22 -1.54 -0.59
CA PHE A 127 -2.18 -2.98 -0.51
C PHE A 127 -3.58 -3.56 -0.32
N ASP A 128 -3.77 -4.82 -0.69
CA ASP A 128 -4.94 -5.58 -0.29
C ASP A 128 -5.02 -5.65 1.24
N ASP A 129 -6.11 -5.13 1.79
CA ASP A 129 -6.37 -4.97 3.23
C ASP A 129 -6.27 -6.30 4.00
N VAL A 130 -6.83 -7.37 3.43
CA VAL A 130 -6.85 -8.69 4.09
C VAL A 130 -5.45 -9.30 4.13
N GLN A 131 -4.74 -9.29 3.00
CA GLN A 131 -3.39 -9.83 2.91
C GLN A 131 -2.39 -9.01 3.73
N PHE A 132 -2.50 -7.69 3.71
CA PHE A 132 -1.63 -6.80 4.47
C PHE A 132 -1.82 -7.01 5.98
N ASN A 133 -3.06 -7.00 6.47
CA ASN A 133 -3.33 -7.21 7.89
C ASN A 133 -2.92 -8.61 8.36
N ALA A 134 -3.12 -9.65 7.54
CA ALA A 134 -2.63 -10.99 7.85
C ALA A 134 -1.09 -11.07 7.95
N LEU A 135 -0.36 -10.26 7.18
CA LEU A 135 1.10 -10.20 7.25
C LEU A 135 1.59 -9.59 8.57
N ILE A 136 0.94 -8.53 9.05
CA ILE A 136 1.39 -7.78 10.23
C ILE A 136 0.74 -8.26 11.54
N SER A 137 -0.37 -9.00 11.49
CA SER A 137 -1.10 -9.45 12.69
C SER A 137 -0.25 -10.28 13.63
N ASP A 138 0.65 -11.11 13.09
CA ASP A 138 1.52 -11.99 13.88
C ASP A 138 2.52 -11.21 14.75
N TYR A 139 2.79 -9.95 14.40
CA TYR A 139 3.70 -9.06 15.13
C TYR A 139 2.97 -8.07 16.03
N LEU A 140 1.64 -7.96 15.88
CA LEU A 140 0.79 -7.09 16.71
C LEU A 140 0.01 -7.86 17.78
N ALA A 141 0.05 -9.19 17.73
CA ALA A 141 -0.52 -10.05 18.76
C ALA A 141 0.42 -10.12 19.97
N GLU A 142 0.07 -9.42 21.05
CA GLU A 142 0.64 -9.62 22.39
C GLU A 142 0.30 -11.00 22.97
#